data_AF-X0QD53-F1
#
_entry.id   AF-X0QD53-F1
#
_cell.length_a   1.000
_cell.length_b   1.000
_cell.length_c   1.000
_cell.angle_alpha   90.00
_cell.angle_beta   90.00
_cell.angle_gamma   90.00
#
_symmetry.space_group_name_H-M   'P 1'
#
loop_
_entity.id
_entity.type
_entity.pdbx_description
1 polymer ?
#
loop_
_entity_poly.entity_id
_entity_poly.type
_entity_poly.pdbx_seq_one_letter_code
_entity_poly.pdbx_strand_id
1 'polypeptide(L)'
;MQSNVDLAAEVLRLRRLGLQEGVNTTVDVVQAQTQSLKARTEQAQAANDYVQSLAALMQSCGTPLAFNAYLNAADIRLPTLYTEQ
;
A
#
# COMPACT_ATOMS: atom_id res chain seq x y z
N MET A 1 6.45 -8.34 0.07
CA MET A 1 5.08 -7.88 -0.27
C MET A 1 5.02 -7.28 -1.66
N GLN A 2 5.82 -6.25 -2.00
CA GLN A 2 5.86 -5.63 -3.34
C GLN A 2 6.07 -6.64 -4.49
N SER A 3 7.04 -7.56 -4.31
CA SER A 3 7.34 -8.61 -5.29
C SER A 3 6.15 -9.50 -5.70
N ASN A 4 5.17 -9.70 -4.82
CA ASN A 4 4.00 -10.54 -5.11
C ASN A 4 2.95 -9.80 -5.96
N VAL A 5 2.84 -8.47 -5.78
CA VAL A 5 1.95 -7.61 -6.59
C VAL A 5 2.53 -7.44 -7.99
N ASP A 6 3.84 -7.23 -8.08
CA ASP A 6 4.54 -7.09 -9.36
C ASP A 6 4.46 -8.40 -10.17
N LEU A 7 4.64 -9.55 -9.51
CA LEU A 7 4.47 -10.86 -10.12
C LEU A 7 3.04 -11.08 -10.62
N ALA A 8 2.02 -10.76 -9.81
CA ALA A 8 0.62 -10.92 -10.20
C ALA A 8 0.22 -10.00 -11.38
N ALA A 9 0.78 -8.78 -11.43
CA ALA A 9 0.61 -7.86 -12.56
C ALA A 9 1.24 -8.42 -13.84
N GLU A 10 2.43 -9.01 -13.74
CA GLU A 10 3.12 -9.59 -14.89
C GLU A 10 2.45 -10.86 -15.40
N VAL A 11 1.93 -11.71 -14.51
CA VAL A 11 1.09 -12.85 -14.87
C VAL A 11 -0.17 -12.39 -15.61
N LEU A 12 -0.85 -11.34 -15.14
CA LEU A 12 -2.01 -10.78 -15.84
C LEU A 12 -1.63 -10.28 -17.25
N ARG A 13 -0.48 -9.62 -17.39
CA ARG A 13 0.02 -9.15 -18.69
C ARG A 13 0.27 -10.31 -19.65
N LEU A 14 0.96 -11.36 -19.20
CA LEU A 14 1.22 -12.56 -19.98
C LEU A 14 -0.07 -13.28 -20.37
N ARG A 15 -1.05 -13.36 -19.46
CA ARG A 15 -2.34 -14.00 -19.75
C ARG A 15 -3.13 -13.26 -20.83
N ARG A 16 -3.14 -11.92 -20.80
CA ARG A 16 -3.76 -11.07 -21.83
C ARG A 16 -3.10 -11.24 -23.19
N LEU A 17 -1.77 -11.28 -23.23
CA LEU A 17 -1.02 -11.49 -24.48
C LEU A 17 -1.33 -12.88 -25.05
N GLY A 18 -1.33 -13.92 -24.21
CA GLY A 18 -1.70 -15.27 -24.64
C GLY A 18 -3.16 -15.40 -25.10
N LEU A 19 -4.09 -14.57 -24.60
CA LEU A 19 -5.46 -14.53 -25.10
C LEU A 19 -5.52 -13.91 -26.52
N GLN A 20 -4.73 -12.87 -26.77
CA GLN A 20 -4.63 -12.25 -28.10
C GLN A 20 -4.02 -13.21 -29.13
N GLU A 21 -3.05 -14.01 -28.71
CA GLU A 21 -2.40 -15.05 -29.53
C GLU A 21 -3.22 -16.36 -29.60
N GLY A 22 -4.38 -16.44 -28.94
CA GLY A 22 -5.27 -17.61 -28.94
C GLY A 22 -4.79 -18.81 -28.10
N VAL A 23 -3.76 -18.63 -27.27
CA VAL A 23 -3.10 -19.66 -26.44
C VAL A 23 -3.68 -19.70 -25.01
N ASN A 24 -4.40 -18.66 -24.58
CA ASN A 24 -5.14 -18.64 -23.31
C ASN A 24 -6.63 -18.44 -23.53
N THR A 25 -7.42 -18.79 -22.52
CA THR A 25 -8.85 -18.53 -22.49
C THR A 25 -9.18 -17.25 -21.73
N THR A 26 -10.35 -16.67 -21.99
CA THR A 26 -10.84 -15.49 -21.28
C THR A 26 -10.96 -15.73 -19.77
N VAL A 27 -11.21 -16.98 -19.36
CA VAL A 27 -11.27 -17.40 -17.95
C VAL A 27 -9.91 -17.22 -17.26
N ASP A 28 -8.81 -17.57 -17.92
CA ASP A 28 -7.45 -17.41 -17.38
C ASP A 28 -7.10 -15.94 -17.12
N VAL A 29 -7.56 -15.04 -17.99
CA VAL A 29 -7.35 -13.60 -17.84
C VAL A 29 -8.14 -13.05 -16.66
N VAL A 30 -9.40 -13.45 -16.50
CA VAL A 30 -10.26 -13.02 -15.39
C VAL A 30 -9.71 -13.53 -14.05
N GLN A 31 -9.23 -14.78 -14.01
CA GLN A 31 -8.62 -15.35 -12.82
C GLN A 31 -7.32 -14.63 -12.44
N ALA A 32 -6.44 -14.35 -13.40
CA ALA A 32 -5.23 -13.57 -13.16
C ALA A 32 -5.55 -12.14 -12.70
N GLN A 33 -6.60 -11.52 -13.25
CA GLN A 33 -7.02 -10.19 -12.85
C GLN A 33 -7.52 -10.18 -11.40
N THR A 34 -8.30 -11.19 -11.02
CA THR A 34 -8.79 -11.37 -9.65
C THR A 34 -7.63 -11.54 -8.66
N GLN A 35 -6.63 -12.36 -9.01
CA GLN A 35 -5.44 -12.56 -8.19
C GLN A 35 -4.62 -11.27 -8.02
N SER A 36 -4.42 -10.52 -9.11
CA SER A 36 -3.73 -9.22 -9.05
C SER A 36 -4.48 -8.22 -8.17
N LEU A 37 -5.81 -8.16 -8.29
CA LEU A 37 -6.63 -7.28 -7.45
C LEU A 37 -6.53 -7.67 -5.97
N LYS A 38 -6.60 -8.97 -5.67
CA LYS A 38 -6.45 -9.50 -4.31
C LYS A 38 -5.09 -9.13 -3.71
N ALA A 39 -4.00 -9.33 -4.45
CA ALA A 39 -2.66 -8.99 -3.99
C ALA A 39 -2.51 -7.49 -3.68
N ARG A 40 -3.11 -6.61 -4.50
CA ARG A 40 -3.13 -5.16 -4.24
C ARG A 40 -3.95 -4.81 -2.99
N THR A 41 -5.08 -5.46 -2.78
CA THR A 41 -5.90 -5.26 -1.57
C THR A 41 -5.16 -5.72 -0.32
N GLU A 42 -4.50 -6.88 -0.35
CA GLU A 42 -3.67 -7.37 0.76
C GLU A 42 -2.51 -6.41 1.06
N GLN A 43 -1.88 -5.85 0.03
CA GLN A 43 -0.85 -4.84 0.22
C GLN A 43 -1.40 -3.56 0.89
N ALA A 44 -2.54 -3.07 0.45
CA ALA A 44 -3.18 -1.90 1.04
C ALA A 44 -3.58 -2.15 2.51
N GLN A 45 -4.08 -3.35 2.82
CA GLN A 45 -4.38 -3.76 4.18
C GLN A 45 -3.12 -3.79 5.04
N ALA A 46 -2.04 -4.42 4.57
CA ALA A 46 -0.78 -4.47 5.32
C ALA A 46 -0.19 -3.07 5.57
N ALA A 47 -0.32 -2.14 4.61
CA ALA A 47 0.09 -0.75 4.79
C ALA A 47 -0.78 -0.03 5.84
N ASN A 48 -2.10 -0.28 5.84
CA ASN A 48 -3.01 0.28 6.84
C ASN A 48 -2.69 -0.27 8.24
N ASP A 49 -2.51 -1.59 8.36
CA ASP A 49 -2.16 -2.26 9.61
C ASP A 49 -0.83 -1.73 10.16
N TYR A 50 0.16 -1.47 9.30
CA TYR A 50 1.42 -0.83 9.68
C TYR A 50 1.21 0.57 10.29
N VAL A 51 0.40 1.43 9.64
CA VAL A 51 0.09 2.78 10.14
C VAL A 51 -0.64 2.70 11.48
N GLN A 52 -1.61 1.80 11.62
CA GLN A 52 -2.32 1.59 12.89
C GLN A 52 -1.39 1.09 14.00
N SER A 53 -0.52 0.13 13.69
CA SER A 53 0.48 -0.41 14.63
C SER A 53 1.46 0.66 15.09
N LEU A 54 1.88 1.54 14.18
CA LEU A 54 2.73 2.68 14.49
C LEU A 54 2.02 3.69 15.40
N ALA A 55 0.75 4.02 15.09
CA ALA A 55 -0.05 4.89 15.94
C ALA A 55 -0.25 4.30 17.35
N ALA A 56 -0.54 3.00 17.43
CA ALA A 56 -0.67 2.29 18.71
C ALA A 56 0.65 2.26 19.50
N LEU A 57 1.79 2.09 18.82
CA LEU A 57 3.10 2.17 19.43
C LEU A 57 3.36 3.57 19.98
N MET A 58 3.07 4.63 19.21
CA MET A 58 3.22 6.02 19.67
C MET A 58 2.33 6.34 20.88
N GLN A 59 1.10 5.82 20.90
CA GLN A 59 0.18 5.94 22.03
C GLN A 59 0.72 5.22 23.28
N SER A 60 1.28 4.02 23.10
CA SER A 60 1.86 3.19 24.16
C SER A 60 3.16 3.76 24.73
N CYS A 61 3.98 4.40 23.89
CA CYS A 61 5.22 5.07 24.30
C CYS A 61 4.98 6.34 25.14
N GLY A 62 3.73 6.70 25.45
CA GLY A 62 3.39 7.62 26.54
C GLY A 62 3.95 9.04 26.44
N THR A 63 4.46 9.47 25.28
CA THR A 63 5.14 10.77 25.17
C THR A 63 4.49 11.68 24.11
N PRO A 64 3.34 12.29 24.41
CA PRO A 64 2.82 13.44 23.64
C PRO A 64 3.85 14.60 23.55
N LEU A 65 4.81 14.67 24.48
CA LEU A 65 5.81 15.73 24.57
C LEU A 65 6.98 15.61 23.58
N ALA A 66 7.19 14.45 22.95
CA ALA A 66 8.27 14.29 21.96
C ALA A 66 7.84 14.71 20.54
N PHE A 67 6.54 14.88 20.28
CA PHE A 67 6.03 15.27 18.97
C PHE A 67 6.59 16.64 18.52
N ASN A 68 6.73 17.58 19.45
CA ASN A 68 7.33 18.90 19.17
C ASN A 68 8.85 18.81 18.91
N ALA A 69 9.54 17.88 19.57
CA ALA A 69 10.97 17.63 19.36
C ALA A 69 11.26 16.95 18.00
N TYR A 70 10.38 16.03 17.56
CA TYR A 70 10.49 15.41 16.24
C TYR A 70 10.14 16.37 15.10
N LEU A 71 9.19 17.31 15.29
CA LEU A 71 8.92 18.38 14.32
C LEU A 71 10.08 19.38 14.20
N ASN A 72 10.82 19.65 15.29
CA ASN A 72 12.01 20.52 15.26
C ASN A 72 13.23 19.83 14.62
N ALA A 73 13.35 18.51 14.75
CA ALA A 73 14.40 17.72 14.11
C ALA A 73 14.10 17.40 12.64
N ALA A 74 12.84 17.51 12.21
CA ALA A 74 12.44 17.35 10.82
C ALA A 74 12.64 18.67 10.06
N ASP A 75 13.61 18.71 9.15
CA ASP A 75 13.94 19.82 8.26
C ASP A 75 12.85 20.11 7.18
N ILE A 76 11.61 19.63 7.41
CA ILE A 76 10.48 19.76 6.50
C ILE A 76 9.40 20.59 7.20
N ARG A 77 9.29 21.86 6.81
CA ARG A 77 8.17 22.72 7.19
C ARG A 77 6.90 22.26 6.47
N LEU A 78 6.07 21.49 7.15
CA LEU A 78 4.68 21.31 6.73
C LEU A 78 3.94 22.64 6.97
N PRO A 79 3.26 23.21 5.96
CA PRO A 79 2.43 24.40 6.16
C PRO A 79 1.27 24.00 7.07
N THR A 80 1.33 24.43 8.33
CA THR A 80 0.30 24.23 9.33
C THR A 80 -0.97 24.98 8.90
N LEU A 81 -1.92 24.25 8.32
CA LEU A 81 -3.31 24.70 8.20
C LEU A 81 -4.00 24.53 9.57
N TYR A 82 -3.66 25.38 10.53
CA TYR A 82 -4.51 25.62 11.69
C TYR A 82 -4.24 27.05 12.18
N THR A 83 -5.02 27.98 11.65
CA THR A 83 -5.21 29.30 12.25
C THR A 83 -6.18 29.11 13.43
N GLU A 84 -5.74 29.65 14.56
CA GLU A 84 -6.37 29.67 15.87
C GLU A 84 -7.79 30.24 15.85
N GLN A 85 -8.64 29.74 16.77
CA GLN A 85 -9.43 30.58 17.67
C GLN A 85 -9.40 29.98 19.08
#